data_AF-R9JJ24-F1
#
_entry.id   AF-R9JJ24-F1
#
_cell.length_a   1.000
_cell.length_b   1.000
_cell.length_c   1.000
_cell.angle_alpha   90.00
_cell.angle_beta   90.00
_cell.angle_gamma   90.00
#
_symmetry.space_group_name_H-M   'P 1'
#
loop_
_entity.id
_entity.type
_entity.pdbx_description
1 polymer ?
#
loop_
_entity_poly.entity_id
_entity_poly.type
_entity_poly.pdbx_seq_one_letter_code
_entity_poly.pdbx_strand_id
1 'polypeptide(L)'
;MWNLIRMEIKKVPLKPHIAGLLIANFIIFLLSVFTSSLLTASGNISTLPGFAPVQLDTVTLAAMLVRATLIVWEAVLISVFVIEEYRNKTICLLFTYPISRTKLITAKLILICCISFTFHVLSNIFQYATIFLAAKCFDFVTFSFGNILVQAVTTMSAILLGLLPLYVGMIKKSTIATVVSSIVIVAIASNSQGSSAGLLSIPVAAIIFGIIGIIFSAVAMRKMILSDLSN
;
A
#
# COMPACT_ATOMS: atom_id res chain seq x y z
N MET A 1 20.77 -14.24 -6.82
CA MET A 1 19.81 -13.11 -6.78
C MET A 1 20.08 -12.14 -5.63
N TRP A 2 20.39 -12.63 -4.42
CA TRP A 2 20.68 -11.78 -3.24
C TRP A 2 21.69 -10.65 -3.48
N ASN A 3 22.81 -10.92 -4.16
CA ASN A 3 23.81 -9.89 -4.46
C ASN A 3 23.28 -8.76 -5.35
N LEU A 4 22.35 -9.04 -6.27
CA LEU A 4 21.71 -8.03 -7.11
C LEU A 4 20.80 -7.12 -6.27
N ILE A 5 19.97 -7.72 -5.41
CA ILE A 5 19.07 -7.01 -4.48
C ILE A 5 19.89 -6.09 -3.55
N ARG A 6 21.01 -6.58 -3.00
CA ARG A 6 21.89 -5.78 -2.14
C ARG A 6 22.49 -4.56 -2.86
N MET A 7 22.82 -4.69 -4.15
CA MET A 7 23.32 -3.56 -4.95
C MET A 7 22.21 -2.55 -5.25
N GLU A 8 20.99 -3.00 -5.55
CA GLU A 8 19.84 -2.11 -5.78
C GLU A 8 19.45 -1.29 -4.54
N ILE A 9 19.46 -1.90 -3.35
CA ILE A 9 19.18 -1.19 -2.09
C ILE A 9 20.17 -0.05 -1.82
N LYS A 10 21.43 -0.17 -2.24
CA LYS A 10 22.44 0.88 -2.05
C LYS A 10 22.25 2.10 -2.97
N LYS A 11 21.53 1.94 -4.09
CA LYS A 11 21.33 3.03 -5.06
C LYS A 11 20.32 4.07 -4.57
N VAL A 12 19.35 3.66 -3.74
CA VAL A 12 18.26 4.51 -3.29
C VAL A 12 18.39 4.80 -1.79
N PRO A 13 18.43 6.07 -1.36
CA PRO A 13 18.45 6.39 0.07
C PRO A 13 17.08 6.02 0.69
N LEU A 14 17.01 4.88 1.38
CA LEU A 14 15.79 4.43 2.06
C LEU A 14 15.44 5.26 3.31
N LYS A 15 16.41 6.00 3.88
CA LYS A 15 16.24 6.79 5.11
C LYS A 15 15.08 7.80 5.05
N PRO A 16 14.96 8.69 4.04
CA PRO A 16 13.84 9.63 3.93
C PRO A 16 12.50 8.90 3.77
N HIS A 17 12.48 7.74 3.11
CA HIS A 17 11.25 6.96 2.95
C HIS A 17 10.77 6.36 4.28
N ILE A 18 11.69 5.91 5.12
CA ILE A 18 11.36 5.39 6.46
C ILE A 18 10.89 6.53 7.37
N ALA A 19 11.52 7.70 7.31
CA ALA A 19 11.10 8.87 8.09
C ALA A 19 9.70 9.35 7.69
N GLY A 20 9.41 9.42 6.39
CA GLY A 20 8.08 9.77 5.89
C GLY A 20 7.01 8.77 6.32
N LEU A 21 7.33 7.47 6.32
CA LEU A 21 6.45 6.42 6.82
C LEU A 21 6.13 6.61 8.31
N LEU A 22 7.12 6.89 9.16
CA LEU A 22 6.90 7.12 10.59
C LEU A 22 5.96 8.30 10.84
N ILE A 23 6.19 9.42 10.14
CA ILE A 23 5.34 10.61 10.23
C ILE A 23 3.90 10.29 9.81
N ALA A 24 3.73 9.56 8.70
CA ALA A 24 2.42 9.16 8.22
C ALA A 24 1.67 8.28 9.23
N ASN A 25 2.32 7.29 9.83
CA ASN A 25 1.71 6.45 10.86
C ASN A 25 1.28 7.27 12.09
N PHE A 26 2.10 8.23 12.51
CA PHE A 26 1.76 9.11 13.63
C PHE A 26 0.54 10.00 13.33
N ILE A 27 0.46 10.55 12.11
CA ILE A 27 -0.70 11.34 11.66
C ILE A 27 -1.97 10.46 11.60
N ILE A 28 -1.87 9.23 11.08
CA ILE A 28 -3.00 8.31 11.00
C ILE A 28 -3.52 7.94 12.40
N PHE A 29 -2.61 7.71 13.35
CA PHE A 29 -2.98 7.49 14.74
C PHE A 29 -3.75 8.69 15.34
N LEU A 30 -3.22 9.91 15.21
CA LEU A 30 -3.89 11.11 15.69
C LEU A 30 -5.27 11.30 15.03
N LEU A 31 -5.36 11.09 13.72
CA LEU A 31 -6.62 11.21 12.99
C LEU A 31 -7.65 10.18 13.48
N SER A 32 -7.23 8.93 13.68
CA SER A 32 -8.11 7.86 14.15
C SER A 32 -8.67 8.09 15.56
N VAL A 33 -7.83 8.59 16.48
CA VAL A 33 -8.25 8.95 17.84
C VAL A 33 -9.19 10.16 17.81
N PHE A 34 -8.87 11.18 17.02
CA PHE A 34 -9.71 12.36 16.86
C PHE A 34 -11.10 12.02 16.31
N THR A 35 -11.18 11.18 15.28
CA THR A 35 -12.47 10.70 14.73
C THR A 35 -13.28 9.91 15.77
N SER A 36 -12.63 9.09 16.59
CA SER A 36 -13.33 8.32 17.64
C SER A 36 -13.88 9.22 18.76
N SER A 37 -13.14 10.28 19.11
CA SER A 37 -13.61 11.31 20.05
C SER A 37 -14.84 12.05 19.51
N LEU A 38 -14.83 12.46 18.23
CA LEU A 38 -15.99 13.11 17.61
C LEU A 38 -17.22 12.19 17.53
N LEU A 39 -17.02 10.91 17.24
CA LEU A 39 -18.12 9.93 17.17
C LEU A 39 -18.77 9.70 18.54
N THR A 40 -17.97 9.75 19.61
CA THR A 40 -18.45 9.61 21.00
C THR A 40 -19.10 10.91 21.50
N ALA A 41 -18.52 12.07 21.20
CA ALA A 41 -19.02 13.39 21.63
C ALA A 41 -20.30 13.83 20.92
N SER A 42 -20.52 13.38 19.68
CA SER A 42 -21.77 13.59 18.95
C SER A 42 -22.92 12.69 19.42
N GLY A 43 -22.68 11.86 20.45
CA GLY A 43 -23.67 11.02 21.12
C GLY A 43 -24.40 10.12 20.15
N ASN A 44 -23.79 9.00 19.74
CA ASN A 44 -24.39 8.00 18.83
C ASN A 44 -25.41 8.64 17.90
N ILE A 45 -24.97 9.55 17.02
CA ILE A 45 -25.85 10.04 15.96
C ILE A 45 -26.29 8.79 15.21
N SER A 46 -27.47 8.30 15.58
CA SER A 46 -28.32 7.43 14.80
C SER A 46 -28.55 8.22 13.53
N THR A 47 -27.66 8.01 12.58
CA THR A 47 -27.60 8.70 11.31
C THR A 47 -28.87 8.36 10.56
N LEU A 48 -29.93 9.16 10.75
CA LEU A 48 -31.16 9.15 9.96
C LEU A 48 -31.94 7.80 10.05
N PRO A 49 -33.27 7.81 10.23
CA PRO A 49 -34.04 6.57 10.22
C PRO A 49 -33.89 5.89 8.83
N GLY A 50 -33.15 4.78 8.77
CA GLY A 50 -32.93 4.00 7.53
C GLY A 50 -31.49 3.57 7.23
N PHE A 51 -30.48 4.10 7.92
CA PHE A 51 -29.09 3.64 7.75
C PHE A 51 -28.61 2.87 8.97
N ALA A 52 -27.91 1.75 8.73
CA ALA A 52 -27.32 0.93 9.79
C ALA A 52 -26.35 1.77 10.65
N PRO A 53 -26.27 1.52 11.97
CA PRO A 53 -25.40 2.29 12.85
C PRO A 53 -23.94 2.17 12.38
N VAL A 54 -23.28 3.32 12.18
CA VAL A 54 -21.87 3.42 11.83
C VAL A 54 -21.03 3.10 13.07
N GLN A 55 -20.95 1.82 13.44
CA GLN A 55 -20.03 1.33 14.47
C GLN A 55 -18.70 0.99 13.79
N LEU A 56 -17.95 2.04 13.43
CA LEU A 56 -16.62 1.85 12.87
C LEU A 56 -15.60 1.87 14.02
N ASP A 57 -15.10 0.68 14.38
CA ASP A 57 -14.06 0.55 15.41
C ASP A 57 -12.83 1.39 15.05
N THR A 58 -12.26 2.08 16.04
CA THR A 58 -11.05 2.91 15.90
C THR A 58 -9.92 2.16 15.20
N VAL A 59 -9.73 0.88 15.56
CA VAL A 59 -8.74 -0.03 14.96
C VAL A 59 -8.98 -0.25 13.48
N THR A 60 -10.24 -0.43 13.06
CA THR A 60 -10.59 -0.74 11.67
C THR A 60 -10.40 0.48 10.77
N LEU A 61 -10.76 1.67 11.25
CA LEU A 61 -10.52 2.93 10.55
C LEU A 61 -9.02 3.19 10.38
N ALA A 62 -8.23 2.99 11.44
CA ALA A 62 -6.79 3.14 11.35
C ALA A 62 -6.16 2.15 10.37
N ALA A 63 -6.57 0.87 10.42
CA ALA A 63 -6.08 -0.15 9.51
C ALA A 63 -6.41 0.17 8.04
N MET A 64 -7.59 0.72 7.76
CA MET A 64 -7.97 1.19 6.43
C MET A 64 -7.05 2.32 5.94
N LEU A 65 -6.83 3.34 6.77
CA LEU A 65 -5.96 4.47 6.43
C LEU A 65 -4.51 4.04 6.21
N VAL A 66 -3.98 3.17 7.08
CA VAL A 66 -2.64 2.59 6.93
C VAL A 66 -2.52 1.86 5.59
N ARG A 67 -3.46 0.99 5.23
CA ARG A 67 -3.45 0.28 3.95
C ARG A 67 -3.48 1.25 2.76
N ALA A 68 -4.37 2.24 2.81
CA ALA A 68 -4.49 3.26 1.78
C ALA A 68 -3.16 4.01 1.56
N THR A 69 -2.53 4.48 2.63
CA THR A 69 -1.26 5.20 2.55
C THR A 69 -0.12 4.31 2.06
N LEU A 70 -0.06 3.06 2.52
CA LEU A 70 0.99 2.12 2.12
C LEU A 70 0.91 1.73 0.64
N ILE A 71 -0.29 1.62 0.06
CA ILE A 71 -0.46 1.41 -1.39
C ILE A 71 0.12 2.59 -2.19
N VAL A 72 -0.12 3.83 -1.75
CA VAL A 72 0.49 5.02 -2.39
C VAL A 72 2.01 5.01 -2.20
N TRP A 73 2.49 4.65 -1.01
CA TRP A 73 3.91 4.58 -0.73
C TRP A 73 4.63 3.53 -1.59
N GLU A 74 3.99 2.38 -1.79
CA GLU A 74 4.46 1.34 -2.70
C GLU A 74 4.55 1.85 -4.14
N ALA A 75 3.55 2.60 -4.61
CA ALA A 75 3.60 3.25 -5.93
C ALA A 75 4.77 4.25 -6.06
N VAL A 76 5.09 4.98 -4.99
CA VAL A 76 6.27 5.86 -4.94
C VAL A 76 7.56 5.03 -5.05
N LEU A 77 7.68 3.91 -4.31
CA LEU A 77 8.84 3.02 -4.40
C LEU A 77 8.98 2.44 -5.82
N ILE A 78 7.89 1.99 -6.43
CA ILE A 78 7.87 1.55 -7.83
C ILE A 78 8.37 2.65 -8.77
N SER A 79 7.93 3.89 -8.55
CA SER A 79 8.33 5.01 -9.41
C SER A 79 9.82 5.29 -9.37
N VAL A 80 10.44 5.19 -8.18
CA VAL A 80 11.89 5.44 -7.97
C VAL A 80 12.74 4.26 -8.44
N PHE A 81 12.36 3.02 -8.09
CA PHE A 81 13.17 1.83 -8.40
C PHE A 81 13.06 1.35 -9.85
N VAL A 82 11.92 1.60 -10.50
CA VAL A 82 11.63 1.08 -11.84
C VAL A 82 11.43 2.23 -12.83
N ILE A 83 10.41 3.06 -12.63
CA ILE A 83 9.97 4.03 -13.66
C ILE A 83 11.02 5.10 -13.95
N GLU A 84 11.75 5.56 -12.94
CA GLU A 84 12.78 6.58 -13.09
C GLU A 84 13.94 6.12 -14.00
N GLU A 85 14.32 4.85 -13.95
CA GLU A 85 15.34 4.29 -14.86
C GLU A 85 14.85 4.21 -16.32
N TYR A 86 13.56 3.88 -16.52
CA TYR A 86 12.95 3.89 -17.85
C TYR A 86 12.78 5.31 -18.40
N ARG A 87 12.49 6.29 -17.52
CA ARG A 87 12.39 7.71 -17.90
C ARG A 87 13.75 8.29 -18.28
N ASN A 88 14.78 8.02 -17.47
CA ASN A 88 16.12 8.59 -17.63
C ASN A 88 16.98 7.82 -18.67
N LYS A 89 16.44 6.80 -19.34
CA LYS A 89 17.13 5.93 -20.32
C LYS A 89 18.38 5.22 -19.78
N THR A 90 18.62 5.26 -18.47
CA THR A 90 19.69 4.50 -17.82
C THR A 90 19.44 2.99 -17.87
N ILE A 91 18.25 2.55 -18.28
CA ILE A 91 17.98 1.16 -18.69
C ILE A 91 18.98 0.67 -19.76
N CYS A 92 19.53 1.54 -20.61
CA CYS A 92 20.57 1.16 -21.58
C CYS A 92 21.83 0.59 -20.91
N LEU A 93 22.16 0.99 -19.69
CA LEU A 93 23.28 0.43 -18.93
C LEU A 93 23.02 -1.02 -18.48
N LEU A 94 21.75 -1.46 -18.40
CA LEU A 94 21.44 -2.88 -18.18
C LEU A 94 21.81 -3.75 -19.39
N PHE A 95 21.98 -3.18 -20.59
CA PHE A 95 22.34 -3.93 -21.81
C PHE A 95 23.81 -4.36 -21.81
N THR A 96 24.67 -3.68 -21.05
CA THR A 96 26.06 -4.08 -20.85
C THR A 96 26.19 -5.21 -19.81
N TYR A 97 25.12 -5.50 -19.06
CA TYR A 97 25.14 -6.52 -18.04
C TYR A 97 24.97 -7.93 -18.66
N PRO A 98 25.85 -8.91 -18.36
CA PRO A 98 25.76 -10.28 -18.88
C PRO A 98 24.65 -11.12 -18.22
N ILE A 99 23.57 -10.48 -17.75
CA ILE A 99 22.46 -11.12 -17.02
C ILE A 99 21.16 -10.88 -17.77
N SER A 100 20.33 -11.92 -17.91
CA SER A 100 19.01 -11.83 -18.55
C SER A 100 18.11 -10.78 -17.88
N ARG A 101 17.59 -9.84 -18.67
CA ARG A 101 16.79 -8.67 -18.21
C ARG A 101 15.55 -9.05 -17.41
N THR A 102 14.91 -10.17 -17.75
CA THR A 102 13.79 -10.76 -17.00
C THR A 102 14.15 -10.97 -15.53
N LYS A 103 15.32 -11.55 -15.25
CA LYS A 103 15.79 -11.78 -13.87
C LYS A 103 16.05 -10.47 -13.12
N LEU A 104 16.49 -9.41 -13.80
CA LEU A 104 16.73 -8.11 -13.18
C LEU A 104 15.42 -7.41 -12.80
N ILE A 105 14.45 -7.35 -13.72
CA ILE A 105 13.13 -6.75 -13.45
C ILE A 105 12.41 -7.52 -12.34
N THR A 106 12.42 -8.86 -12.41
CA THR A 106 11.83 -9.70 -11.35
C THR A 106 12.52 -9.48 -10.01
N ALA A 107 13.86 -9.35 -9.97
CA ALA A 107 14.57 -9.06 -8.72
C ALA A 107 14.17 -7.71 -8.12
N LYS A 108 13.92 -6.69 -8.94
CA LYS A 108 13.43 -5.37 -8.50
C LYS A 108 12.03 -5.43 -7.93
N LEU A 109 11.10 -6.12 -8.61
CA LEU A 109 9.74 -6.27 -8.10
C LEU A 109 9.70 -7.09 -6.79
N ILE A 110 10.52 -8.13 -6.66
CA ILE A 110 10.66 -8.89 -5.41
C ILE A 110 11.20 -7.99 -4.30
N LEU A 111 12.20 -7.15 -4.59
CA LEU A 111 12.74 -6.18 -3.64
C LEU A 111 11.65 -5.23 -3.16
N ILE A 112 10.89 -4.63 -4.09
CA ILE A 112 9.79 -3.70 -3.75
C ILE A 112 8.76 -4.41 -2.87
N CYS A 113 8.30 -5.60 -3.27
CA CYS A 113 7.34 -6.39 -2.51
C CYS A 113 7.84 -6.70 -1.09
N CYS A 114 9.12 -7.03 -0.92
CA CYS A 114 9.73 -7.28 0.38
C CYS A 114 9.78 -6.02 1.27
N ILE A 115 10.12 -4.87 0.70
CA ILE A 115 10.10 -3.58 1.42
C ILE A 115 8.66 -3.22 1.80
N SER A 116 7.72 -3.30 0.86
CA SER A 116 6.29 -3.05 1.09
C SER A 116 5.71 -3.95 2.18
N PHE A 117 6.08 -5.24 2.19
CA PHE A 117 5.68 -6.19 3.21
C PHE A 117 6.21 -5.80 4.60
N THR A 118 7.50 -5.46 4.68
CA THR A 118 8.12 -5.03 5.94
C THR A 118 7.44 -3.75 6.47
N PHE A 119 7.12 -2.80 5.60
CA PHE A 119 6.41 -1.59 5.96
C PHE A 119 4.98 -1.88 6.44
N HIS A 120 4.25 -2.78 5.77
CA HIS A 120 2.94 -3.22 6.23
C HIS A 120 3.00 -3.84 7.63
N VAL A 121 3.91 -4.78 7.86
CA VAL A 121 4.05 -5.44 9.17
C VAL A 121 4.37 -4.41 10.26
N LEU A 122 5.36 -3.54 10.01
CA LEU A 122 5.78 -2.53 10.99
C LEU A 122 4.67 -1.51 11.30
N SER A 123 3.99 -1.02 10.27
CA SER A 123 2.86 -0.09 10.42
C SER A 123 1.69 -0.72 11.17
N ASN A 124 1.34 -1.97 10.87
CA ASN A 124 0.29 -2.66 11.62
C ASN A 124 0.69 -2.77 13.09
N ILE A 125 1.87 -3.31 13.41
CA ILE A 125 2.34 -3.45 14.80
C ILE A 125 2.31 -2.10 15.53
N PHE A 126 2.82 -1.04 14.90
CA PHE A 126 2.80 0.31 15.47
C PHE A 126 1.37 0.79 15.76
N GLN A 127 0.44 0.59 14.83
CA GLN A 127 -0.94 1.03 15.00
C GLN A 127 -1.67 0.24 16.09
N TYR A 128 -1.49 -1.07 16.16
CA TYR A 128 -2.09 -1.88 17.23
C TYR A 128 -1.54 -1.50 18.60
N ALA A 129 -0.23 -1.28 18.71
CA ALA A 129 0.40 -0.88 19.96
C ALA A 129 -0.08 0.48 20.46
N THR A 130 -0.14 1.48 19.56
CA THR A 130 -0.58 2.84 19.92
C THR A 130 -2.06 2.91 20.27
N ILE A 131 -2.94 2.21 19.53
CA ILE A 131 -4.37 2.15 19.87
C ILE A 131 -4.60 1.38 21.16
N PHE A 132 -3.87 0.28 21.40
CA PHE A 132 -3.98 -0.46 22.67
C PHE A 132 -3.62 0.42 23.87
N LEU A 133 -2.56 1.23 23.75
CA LEU A 133 -2.18 2.19 24.79
C LEU A 133 -3.25 3.28 24.96
N ALA A 134 -3.79 3.80 23.86
CA ALA A 134 -4.87 4.79 23.89
C ALA A 134 -6.14 4.23 24.56
N ALA A 135 -6.51 2.97 24.30
CA ALA A 135 -7.64 2.30 24.92
C ALA A 135 -7.48 2.10 26.44
N LYS A 136 -6.25 2.08 26.97
CA LYS A 136 -6.01 2.07 28.41
C LYS A 136 -6.18 3.44 29.07
N CYS A 137 -5.95 4.51 28.32
CA CYS A 137 -6.07 5.88 28.82
C CYS A 137 -7.47 6.47 28.61
N PHE A 138 -8.24 5.94 27.66
CA PHE A 138 -9.48 6.55 27.18
C PHE A 138 -10.59 5.51 26.94
N ASP A 139 -11.69 5.64 27.67
CA ASP A 139 -12.86 4.73 27.59
C ASP A 139 -13.61 4.80 26.24
N PHE A 140 -13.32 5.81 25.41
CA PHE A 140 -13.93 5.99 24.08
C PHE A 140 -13.24 5.19 22.97
N VAL A 141 -12.11 4.53 23.24
CA VAL A 141 -11.39 3.75 22.23
C VAL A 141 -11.76 2.27 22.36
N THR A 142 -12.55 1.77 21.41
CA THR A 142 -12.90 0.35 21.35
C THR A 142 -11.78 -0.43 20.68
N PHE A 143 -11.19 -1.37 21.42
CA PHE A 143 -10.16 -2.27 20.92
C PHE A 143 -10.72 -3.68 20.75
N SER A 144 -10.74 -4.15 19.51
CA SER A 144 -11.11 -5.53 19.17
C SER A 144 -9.96 -6.19 18.42
N PHE A 145 -9.58 -7.39 18.86
CA PHE A 145 -8.68 -8.24 18.08
C PHE A 145 -9.44 -8.79 16.89
N GLY A 146 -9.22 -8.19 15.73
CA GLY A 146 -9.68 -8.74 14.46
C GLY A 146 -9.06 -10.12 14.18
N ASN A 147 -9.71 -10.90 13.34
CA ASN A 147 -9.21 -12.21 12.96
C ASN A 147 -7.87 -12.06 12.20
N ILE A 148 -6.80 -12.66 12.74
CA ILE A 148 -5.45 -12.60 12.19
C ILE A 148 -5.37 -13.09 10.74
N LEU A 149 -6.18 -14.10 10.37
CA LEU A 149 -6.24 -14.62 9.00
C LEU A 149 -6.83 -13.58 8.04
N VAL A 150 -7.90 -12.90 8.44
CA VAL A 150 -8.51 -11.84 7.64
C VAL A 150 -7.52 -10.68 7.44
N GLN A 151 -6.79 -10.34 8.49
CA GLN A 151 -5.78 -9.29 8.41
C GLN A 151 -4.60 -9.67 7.51
N ALA A 152 -4.13 -10.91 7.60
CA ALA A 152 -3.09 -11.42 6.70
C ALA A 152 -3.55 -11.42 5.23
N VAL A 153 -4.77 -11.89 4.96
CA VAL A 153 -5.33 -11.91 3.59
C VAL A 153 -5.47 -10.50 3.03
N THR A 154 -5.99 -9.56 3.81
CA THR A 154 -6.22 -8.18 3.36
C THR A 154 -4.93 -7.39 3.18
N THR A 155 -3.92 -7.61 4.02
CA THR A 155 -2.59 -7.00 3.86
C THR A 155 -1.84 -7.56 2.65
N MET A 156 -1.86 -8.88 2.44
CA MET A 156 -1.29 -9.50 1.24
C MET A 156 -1.98 -8.97 -0.02
N SER A 157 -3.30 -8.90 -0.01
CA SER A 157 -4.07 -8.36 -1.14
C SER A 157 -3.76 -6.89 -1.41
N ALA A 158 -3.54 -6.08 -0.37
CA ALA A 158 -3.18 -4.67 -0.53
C ALA A 158 -1.80 -4.50 -1.20
N ILE A 159 -0.80 -5.30 -0.81
CA ILE A 159 0.53 -5.31 -1.44
C ILE A 159 0.41 -5.71 -2.92
N LEU A 160 -0.37 -6.75 -3.20
CA LEU A 160 -0.59 -7.19 -4.58
C LEU A 160 -1.30 -6.12 -5.43
N LEU A 161 -2.29 -5.42 -4.85
CA LEU A 161 -2.96 -4.30 -5.49
C LEU A 161 -2.03 -3.10 -5.69
N GLY A 162 -1.11 -2.84 -4.75
CA GLY A 162 -0.10 -1.79 -4.85
C GLY A 162 0.92 -1.98 -5.97
N LEU A 163 0.96 -3.16 -6.60
CA LEU A 163 1.70 -3.39 -7.85
C LEU A 163 0.97 -2.88 -9.10
N LEU A 164 -0.34 -2.62 -9.04
CA LEU A 164 -1.13 -2.17 -10.19
C LEU A 164 -0.64 -0.83 -10.81
N PRO A 165 -0.28 0.21 -10.01
CA PRO A 165 0.33 1.45 -10.53
C PRO A 165 1.51 1.25 -11.46
N LEU A 166 2.25 0.14 -11.34
CA LEU A 166 3.35 -0.21 -12.24
C LEU A 166 2.92 -0.22 -13.71
N TYR A 167 1.74 -0.78 -14.01
CA TYR A 167 1.23 -0.87 -15.36
C TYR A 167 0.99 0.52 -15.98
N VAL A 168 0.32 1.40 -15.24
CA VAL A 168 0.02 2.76 -15.68
C VAL A 168 1.30 3.58 -15.81
N GLY A 169 2.19 3.47 -14.83
CA GLY A 169 3.50 4.13 -14.83
C GLY A 169 4.35 3.77 -16.04
N MET A 170 4.35 2.49 -16.43
CA MET A 170 5.09 2.00 -17.59
C MET A 170 4.53 2.46 -18.93
N ILE A 171 3.20 2.55 -19.08
CA ILE A 171 2.59 3.05 -20.33
C ILE A 171 3.02 4.49 -20.59
N LYS A 172 3.03 5.32 -19.55
CA LYS A 172 3.34 6.76 -19.66
C LYS A 172 4.81 7.09 -19.43
N LYS A 173 5.63 6.12 -19.00
CA LYS A 173 7.03 6.31 -18.57
C LYS A 173 7.20 7.50 -17.61
N SER A 174 6.26 7.66 -16.68
CA SER A 174 6.15 8.85 -15.83
C SER A 174 5.94 8.49 -14.36
N THR A 175 6.79 9.07 -13.52
CA THR A 175 6.72 8.93 -12.06
C THR A 175 5.43 9.53 -11.51
N ILE A 176 5.04 10.71 -12.00
CA ILE A 176 3.80 11.41 -11.59
C ILE A 176 2.57 10.57 -11.94
N ALA A 177 2.52 9.99 -13.14
CA ALA A 177 1.39 9.15 -13.56
C ALA A 177 1.24 7.91 -12.67
N THR A 178 2.37 7.34 -12.21
CA THR A 178 2.38 6.18 -11.29
C THR A 178 1.73 6.56 -9.96
N VAL A 179 2.15 7.67 -9.34
CA VAL A 179 1.61 8.12 -8.06
C VAL A 179 0.13 8.51 -8.18
N VAL A 180 -0.25 9.29 -9.19
CA VAL A 180 -1.66 9.69 -9.38
C VAL A 180 -2.57 8.47 -9.59
N SER A 181 -2.12 7.48 -10.36
CA SER A 181 -2.89 6.24 -10.54
C SER A 181 -3.12 5.48 -9.23
N SER A 182 -2.13 5.47 -8.34
CA SER A 182 -2.26 4.83 -7.02
C SER A 182 -3.32 5.49 -6.15
N ILE A 183 -3.45 6.82 -6.22
CA ILE A 183 -4.47 7.57 -5.48
C ILE A 183 -5.88 7.18 -5.98
N VAL A 184 -6.06 7.06 -7.30
CA VAL A 184 -7.34 6.61 -7.88
C VAL A 184 -7.68 5.18 -7.45
N ILE A 185 -6.69 4.29 -7.46
CA ILE A 185 -6.88 2.89 -7.02
C ILE A 185 -7.28 2.84 -5.54
N VAL A 186 -6.61 3.61 -4.69
CA VAL A 186 -6.94 3.69 -3.26
C VAL A 186 -8.31 4.28 -3.02
N ALA A 187 -8.72 5.30 -3.77
CA ALA A 187 -10.06 5.89 -3.65
C ALA A 187 -11.17 4.86 -3.93
N ILE A 188 -10.95 3.96 -4.90
CA ILE A 188 -11.89 2.87 -5.23
C ILE A 188 -11.81 1.76 -4.18
N ALA A 189 -10.60 1.33 -3.83
CA ALA A 189 -10.37 0.16 -2.98
C ALA A 189 -10.71 0.40 -1.50
N SER A 190 -10.54 1.63 -1.02
CA SER A 190 -10.78 2.05 0.36
C SER A 190 -12.12 2.80 0.51
N ASN A 191 -13.09 2.57 -0.39
CA ASN A 191 -14.42 3.17 -0.27
C ASN A 191 -15.21 2.52 0.88
N SER A 192 -15.40 3.26 1.98
CA SER A 192 -16.17 2.83 3.15
C SER A 192 -17.64 3.20 2.96
N GLN A 193 -18.51 2.21 2.72
CA GLN A 193 -19.95 2.40 2.58
C GLN A 193 -20.69 2.34 3.94
N GLY A 194 -20.19 3.06 4.94
CA GLY A 194 -20.89 3.29 6.21
C GLY A 194 -20.96 2.12 7.21
N SER A 195 -20.62 0.88 6.83
CA SER A 195 -20.63 -0.26 7.77
C SER A 195 -19.33 -1.08 7.78
N SER A 196 -18.52 -1.02 6.73
CA SER A 196 -17.24 -1.73 6.64
C SER A 196 -16.11 -0.76 6.36
N ALA A 197 -14.91 -1.06 6.87
CA ALA A 197 -13.70 -0.24 6.73
C ALA A 197 -13.08 -0.30 5.31
N GLY A 198 -13.91 -0.20 4.27
CA GLY A 198 -13.54 -0.23 2.87
C GLY A 198 -13.79 -1.57 2.17
N LEU A 199 -13.81 -1.59 0.83
CA LEU A 199 -13.90 -2.82 0.03
C LEU A 199 -12.76 -3.81 0.34
N LEU A 200 -11.55 -3.30 0.58
CA LEU A 200 -10.41 -4.13 1.00
C LEU A 200 -10.53 -4.73 2.40
N SER A 201 -11.48 -4.30 3.23
CA SER A 201 -11.73 -4.94 4.53
C SER A 201 -12.49 -6.27 4.38
N ILE A 202 -13.19 -6.46 3.27
CA ILE A 202 -13.93 -7.68 2.95
C ILE A 202 -12.94 -8.69 2.33
N PRO A 203 -12.69 -9.87 2.94
CA PRO A 203 -11.67 -10.81 2.48
C PRO A 203 -11.85 -11.24 1.02
N VAL A 204 -13.09 -11.49 0.60
CA VAL A 204 -13.41 -11.93 -0.78
C VAL A 204 -13.07 -10.83 -1.79
N ALA A 205 -13.48 -9.59 -1.52
CA ALA A 205 -13.17 -8.46 -2.39
C ALA A 205 -11.67 -8.18 -2.43
N ALA A 206 -10.98 -8.26 -1.28
CA ALA A 206 -9.53 -8.11 -1.21
C ALA A 206 -8.80 -9.11 -2.11
N ILE A 207 -9.18 -10.39 -2.08
CA ILE A 207 -8.59 -11.42 -2.95
C ILE A 207 -8.76 -11.07 -4.43
N ILE A 208 -9.96 -10.62 -4.84
CA ILE A 208 -10.22 -10.21 -6.22
C ILE A 208 -9.31 -9.05 -6.64
N PHE A 209 -9.18 -8.02 -5.79
CA PHE A 209 -8.27 -6.91 -6.05
C PHE A 209 -6.80 -7.33 -6.10
N GLY A 210 -6.38 -8.26 -5.25
CA GLY A 210 -5.03 -8.82 -5.27
C GLY A 210 -4.73 -9.57 -6.57
N ILE A 211 -5.68 -10.38 -7.06
CA ILE A 211 -5.57 -11.09 -8.35
C ILE A 211 -5.45 -10.08 -9.50
N ILE A 212 -6.27 -9.03 -9.50
CA ILE A 212 -6.21 -7.96 -10.50
C ILE A 212 -4.81 -7.31 -10.48
N GLY A 213 -4.29 -6.97 -9.30
CA GLY A 213 -2.96 -6.39 -9.15
C GLY A 213 -1.84 -7.27 -9.74
N ILE A 214 -1.87 -8.58 -9.49
CA ILE A 214 -0.92 -9.54 -10.07
C ILE A 214 -1.02 -9.57 -11.59
N ILE A 215 -2.23 -9.69 -12.14
CA ILE A 215 -2.45 -9.78 -13.59
C ILE A 215 -1.88 -8.53 -14.28
N PHE A 216 -2.21 -7.34 -13.79
CA PHE A 216 -1.72 -6.09 -14.37
C PHE A 216 -0.20 -5.93 -14.24
N SER A 217 0.38 -6.35 -13.11
CA SER A 217 1.84 -6.37 -12.93
C SER A 217 2.54 -7.33 -13.91
N ALA A 218 1.98 -8.53 -14.12
CA ALA A 218 2.49 -9.49 -15.09
C ALA A 218 2.41 -8.96 -16.53
N VAL A 219 1.31 -8.29 -16.89
CA VAL A 219 1.17 -7.62 -18.19
C VAL A 219 2.19 -6.47 -18.32
N ALA A 220 2.40 -5.68 -17.26
CA ALA A 220 3.42 -4.63 -17.24
C ALA A 220 4.82 -5.19 -17.50
N MET A 221 5.18 -6.29 -16.84
CA MET A 221 6.46 -6.98 -17.08
C MET A 221 6.58 -7.48 -18.53
N ARG A 222 5.54 -8.10 -19.10
CA ARG A 222 5.57 -8.53 -20.50
C ARG A 222 5.79 -7.35 -21.44
N LYS A 223 5.11 -6.22 -21.18
CA LYS A 223 5.25 -5.01 -21.97
C LYS A 223 6.67 -4.42 -21.89
N MET A 224 7.28 -4.41 -20.71
CA MET A 224 8.68 -3.99 -20.54
C MET A 224 9.63 -4.84 -21.39
N ILE A 225 9.45 -6.16 -21.38
CA ILE A 225 10.30 -7.09 -22.12
C ILE A 225 10.14 -6.90 -23.63
N LEU A 226 8.91 -6.71 -24.12
CA LEU A 226 8.62 -6.52 -25.54
C LEU A 226 9.09 -5.17 -26.08
N SER A 227 8.92 -4.08 -25.32
CA SER A 227 9.35 -2.74 -25.76
C SER A 227 10.87 -2.60 -25.89
N ASP A 228 11.62 -3.46 -25.22
CA ASP A 228 13.09 -3.48 -25.26
C ASP A 228 13.66 -4.45 -26.32
N LEU A 229 12.79 -5.19 -27.03
CA LEU A 229 13.14 -6.04 -28.19
C LEU A 229 12.95 -5.30 -29.53
N SER A 230 12.18 -4.22 -29.57
CA SER A 230 11.89 -3.46 -30.79
C SER A 230 12.76 -2.21 -30.98
N ASN A 231 13.73 -1.98 -30.09
CA ASN A 231 14.73 -0.91 -30.15
C ASN A 231 16.13 -1.54 -30.18
#